data_AF-A0A3D3UGA2-F1
#
_entry.id   AF-A0A3D3UGA2-F1
#
_cell.length_a   1.000
_cell.length_b   1.000
_cell.length_c   1.000
_cell.angle_alpha   90.00
_cell.angle_beta   90.00
_cell.angle_gamma   90.00
#
_symmetry.space_group_name_H-M   'P 1'
#
loop_
_entity.id
_entity.type
_entity.pdbx_description
1 polymer ?
#
loop_
_entity_poly.entity_id
_entity_poly.type
_entity_poly.pdbx_seq_one_letter_code
_entity_poly.pdbx_strand_id
1 'polypeptide(L)'
;VCNMPYPALGNSNPKNWVVYYHNELPPSAFEDYDIVVFDSEHHPSIQSVQAAGATVYGYISLGEVEQYRSHFEAVKKDGILLRENVNWPGSYYVDMRSRAWTERVI
;
A
#
# COMPACT_ATOMS: atom_id res chain seq x y z
N VAL A 1 -9.35 43.24 11.90
CA VAL A 1 -8.41 42.10 11.86
C VAL A 1 -8.81 41.17 12.99
N CYS A 2 -9.62 40.14 12.71
CA CYS A 2 -10.07 39.19 13.72
C CYS A 2 -9.04 38.08 13.85
N ASN A 3 -8.40 38.00 15.01
CA ASN A 3 -7.44 36.96 15.37
C ASN A 3 -8.26 35.73 15.81
N MET A 4 -8.42 34.73 14.95
CA MET A 4 -8.99 33.44 15.34
C MET A 4 -7.86 32.57 15.90
N PRO A 5 -7.94 32.06 17.14
CA PRO A 5 -6.95 31.13 17.65
C PRO A 5 -7.10 29.80 16.89
N TYR A 6 -6.06 29.40 16.17
CA TYR A 6 -5.95 28.02 15.70
C TYR A 6 -5.98 27.10 16.93
N PRO A 7 -6.78 26.03 16.95
CA PRO A 7 -6.72 25.05 18.04
C PRO A 7 -5.29 24.51 18.11
N ALA A 8 -4.74 24.46 19.32
CA ALA A 8 -3.46 23.82 19.56
C ALA A 8 -3.55 22.38 19.02
N LEU A 9 -2.63 22.03 18.11
CA LEU A 9 -2.46 20.65 17.67
C LEU A 9 -2.22 19.82 18.94
N GLY A 10 -3.17 18.96 19.29
CA GLY A 10 -3.06 18.14 20.48
C GLY A 10 -1.76 17.34 20.45
N ASN A 11 -1.11 17.18 21.61
CA ASN A 11 0.05 16.31 21.77
C ASN A 11 -0.36 14.85 21.52
N SER A 12 -0.42 14.44 20.25
CA SER A 12 -0.41 13.03 19.89
C SER A 12 1.04 12.55 19.98
N ASN A 13 1.31 11.50 20.76
CA ASN A 13 2.57 10.77 20.61
C ASN A 13 2.73 10.41 19.13
N PRO A 14 3.93 10.60 18.54
CA PRO A 14 4.16 10.18 17.17
C PRO A 14 3.90 8.68 17.08
N LYS A 15 3.06 8.28 16.12
CA LYS A 15 2.81 6.87 15.85
C LYS A 15 4.06 6.27 15.19
N ASN A 16 4.58 5.20 15.76
CA ASN A 16 5.62 4.40 15.14
C ASN A 16 5.00 3.59 14.00
N TRP A 17 5.62 3.61 12.82
CA TRP A 17 5.09 2.91 11.67
C TRP A 17 6.18 2.20 10.87
N VAL A 18 5.78 1.14 10.18
CA VAL A 18 6.68 0.32 9.36
C VAL A 18 5.99 -0.12 8.06
N VAL A 19 6.81 -0.30 7.02
CA VAL A 19 6.41 -0.90 5.74
C VAL A 19 7.20 -2.18 5.55
N TYR A 20 6.51 -3.25 5.15
CA TYR A 20 7.12 -4.55 4.97
C TYR A 20 6.50 -5.28 3.78
N TYR A 21 7.28 -5.46 2.72
CA TYR A 21 6.86 -6.08 1.45
C TYR A 21 7.33 -7.53 1.30
N HIS A 22 7.43 -8.26 2.41
CA HIS A 22 7.88 -9.65 2.43
C HIS A 22 7.06 -10.46 3.44
N ASN A 23 7.31 -11.77 3.56
CA ASN A 23 6.54 -12.68 4.40
C ASN A 23 7.38 -13.56 5.34
N GLU A 24 8.68 -13.26 5.51
CA GLU A 24 9.59 -14.08 6.33
C GLU A 24 9.48 -13.80 7.84
N LEU A 25 9.32 -12.54 8.23
CA LEU A 25 9.20 -12.14 9.63
C LEU A 25 7.87 -12.62 10.26
N PRO A 26 7.90 -13.09 11.53
CA PRO A 26 6.70 -13.47 12.26
C PRO A 26 5.90 -12.23 12.69
N PRO A 27 4.59 -12.39 13.03
CA PRO A 27 3.76 -11.29 13.55
C PRO A 27 4.36 -10.53 14.73
N SER A 28 5.13 -11.21 15.59
CA SER A 28 5.75 -10.59 16.77
C SER A 28 6.81 -9.54 16.43
N ALA A 29 7.36 -9.56 15.22
CA ALA A 29 8.30 -8.52 14.77
C ALA A 29 7.64 -7.13 14.60
N PHE A 30 6.30 -7.06 14.69
CA PHE A 30 5.54 -5.85 14.43
C PHE A 30 4.84 -5.29 15.68
N GLU A 31 5.06 -5.87 16.87
CA GLU A 31 4.37 -5.50 18.11
C GLU A 31 4.70 -4.08 18.60
N ASP A 32 5.87 -3.54 18.25
CA ASP A 32 6.32 -2.20 18.65
C ASP A 32 5.78 -1.06 17.74
N TYR A 33 4.97 -1.39 16.72
CA TYR A 33 4.47 -0.42 15.74
C TYR A 33 2.97 -0.19 15.86
N ASP A 34 2.57 1.08 15.87
CA ASP A 34 1.16 1.48 15.87
C ASP A 34 0.51 1.28 14.49
N ILE A 35 1.31 1.38 13.42
CA ILE A 35 0.86 1.25 12.03
C ILE A 35 1.81 0.32 11.26
N VAL A 36 1.23 -0.64 10.54
CA VAL A 36 1.98 -1.58 9.71
C VAL A 36 1.40 -1.59 8.31
N VAL A 37 2.24 -1.39 7.30
CA VAL A 37 1.85 -1.47 5.89
C VAL A 37 2.46 -2.74 5.27
N PHE A 38 1.61 -3.63 4.79
CA PHE A 38 2.03 -4.88 4.16
C PHE A 38 1.84 -4.88 2.65
N ASP A 39 2.61 -5.69 1.93
CA ASP A 39 2.24 -6.09 0.57
C ASP A 39 0.87 -6.80 0.58
N SER A 40 0.12 -6.71 -0.51
CA SER A 40 -1.23 -7.30 -0.60
C SER A 40 -1.22 -8.83 -0.72
N GLU A 41 -0.11 -9.43 -1.14
CA GLU A 41 0.02 -10.88 -1.35
C GLU A 41 1.05 -11.51 -0.40
N HIS A 42 2.15 -10.79 -0.10
CA HIS A 42 3.26 -11.31 0.69
C HIS A 42 3.32 -10.65 2.07
N HIS A 43 2.65 -11.26 3.05
CA HIS A 43 2.60 -10.75 4.41
C HIS A 43 2.38 -11.85 5.45
N PRO A 44 2.79 -11.64 6.72
CA PRO A 44 2.42 -12.53 7.82
C PRO A 44 0.93 -12.40 8.17
N SER A 45 0.45 -13.17 9.15
CA SER A 45 -0.95 -13.12 9.61
C SER A 45 -1.39 -11.71 10.02
N ILE A 46 -2.27 -11.09 9.24
CA ILE A 46 -2.84 -9.76 9.52
C ILE A 46 -3.60 -9.79 10.85
N GLN A 47 -4.35 -10.84 11.11
CA GLN A 47 -5.17 -10.98 12.32
C GLN A 47 -4.29 -10.98 13.57
N SER A 48 -3.12 -11.62 13.51
CA SER A 48 -2.18 -11.65 14.63
C SER A 48 -1.57 -10.28 14.91
N VAL A 49 -1.21 -9.54 13.86
CA VAL A 49 -0.65 -8.18 13.99
C VAL A 49 -1.71 -7.19 14.51
N GLN A 50 -2.96 -7.31 14.05
CA GLN A 50 -4.07 -6.51 14.58
C GLN A 50 -4.41 -6.85 16.03
N ALA A 51 -4.34 -8.13 16.42
CA ALA A 51 -4.57 -8.56 17.80
C ALA A 51 -3.52 -8.00 18.76
N ALA A 52 -2.30 -7.72 18.28
CA ALA A 52 -1.26 -7.01 19.02
C ALA A 52 -1.48 -5.49 19.15
N GLY A 53 -2.52 -4.94 18.51
CA GLY A 53 -2.93 -3.53 18.64
C GLY A 53 -2.54 -2.63 17.47
N ALA A 54 -1.83 -3.15 16.47
CA ALA A 54 -1.43 -2.38 15.30
C ALA A 54 -2.60 -2.15 14.32
N THR A 55 -2.62 -0.97 13.70
CA THR A 55 -3.47 -0.71 12.52
C THR A 55 -2.74 -1.19 11.27
N VAL A 56 -3.34 -2.13 10.53
CA VAL A 56 -2.73 -2.71 9.33
C VAL A 56 -3.33 -2.10 8.06
N TYR A 57 -2.48 -1.69 7.12
CA TYR A 57 -2.83 -1.24 5.78
C TYR A 57 -2.22 -2.16 4.72
N GLY A 58 -2.90 -2.29 3.57
CA GLY A 58 -2.37 -2.96 2.39
C GLY A 58 -1.76 -1.94 1.43
N TYR A 59 -0.56 -2.23 0.94
CA TYR A 59 0.04 -1.52 -0.17
C TYR A 59 -0.70 -1.84 -1.46
N ILE A 60 -0.90 -0.80 -2.26
CA ILE A 60 -1.45 -0.89 -3.61
C ILE A 60 -0.68 0.07 -4.52
N SER A 61 -0.19 -0.45 -5.65
CA SER A 61 0.31 0.38 -6.74
C SER A 61 -0.87 0.80 -7.62
N LEU A 62 -1.21 2.09 -7.62
CA LEU A 62 -2.29 2.62 -8.45
C LEU A 62 -1.83 3.03 -9.85
N GLY A 63 -0.56 3.38 -10.01
CA GLY A 63 -0.02 3.90 -11.27
C GLY A 63 0.73 2.87 -12.11
N GLU A 64 1.04 1.72 -11.52
CA GLU A 64 1.86 0.67 -12.15
C GLU A 64 1.35 -0.72 -11.79
N VAL A 65 1.62 -1.73 -12.63
CA VAL A 65 1.37 -3.14 -12.33
C VAL A 65 2.65 -3.93 -12.58
N GLU A 66 3.01 -4.76 -11.61
CA GLU A 66 4.18 -5.63 -11.68
C GLU A 66 3.84 -6.94 -12.40
N GLN A 67 4.75 -7.43 -13.25
CA GLN A 67 4.57 -8.62 -14.08
C GLN A 67 4.19 -9.88 -13.30
N TYR A 68 4.65 -9.99 -12.05
CA TYR A 68 4.39 -11.16 -11.22
C TYR A 68 2.99 -11.16 -10.59
N ARG A 69 2.27 -10.03 -10.63
CA ARG A 69 0.92 -9.92 -10.03
C ARG A 69 -0.06 -10.77 -10.82
N SER A 70 -0.95 -11.41 -10.07
CA SER A 70 -2.01 -12.28 -10.61
C SER A 70 -2.89 -11.61 -11.69
N HIS A 71 -3.06 -10.28 -11.64
CA HIS A 71 -3.89 -9.51 -12.56
C HIS A 71 -3.11 -8.88 -13.74
N PHE A 72 -1.79 -9.07 -13.85
CA PHE A 72 -0.99 -8.44 -14.91
C PHE A 72 -1.46 -8.81 -16.31
N GLU A 73 -1.69 -10.09 -16.60
CA GLU A 73 -2.14 -10.53 -17.93
C GLU A 73 -3.52 -10.00 -18.31
N ALA A 74 -4.41 -9.79 -17.32
CA ALA A 74 -5.69 -9.14 -17.56
C ALA A 74 -5.52 -7.66 -17.94
N VAL A 75 -4.69 -6.92 -17.21
CA VAL A 75 -4.37 -5.50 -17.50
C VAL A 75 -3.70 -5.37 -18.88
N LYS A 76 -2.81 -6.30 -19.23
CA LYS A 76 -2.17 -6.37 -20.54
C LYS A 76 -3.19 -6.59 -21.65
N LYS A 77 -4.12 -7.52 -21.46
CA LYS A 77 -5.19 -7.81 -22.43
C LYS A 77 -6.13 -6.62 -22.63
N ASP A 78 -6.36 -5.82 -21.59
CA ASP A 78 -7.16 -4.59 -21.68
C ASP A 78 -6.47 -3.49 -22.53
N GLY A 79 -5.18 -3.64 -22.85
CA GLY A 79 -4.44 -2.70 -23.68
C GLY A 79 -4.07 -1.39 -22.98
N ILE A 80 -4.04 -1.38 -21.64
CA ILE A 80 -3.83 -0.19 -20.81
C ILE A 80 -2.45 -0.14 -20.13
N LEU A 81 -1.60 -1.14 -20.38
CA LEU A 81 -0.18 -1.09 -20.00
C LEU A 81 0.56 -0.11 -20.93
N LEU A 82 1.35 0.76 -20.31
CA LEU A 82 2.25 1.69 -20.98
C LEU A 82 3.68 1.13 -20.93
N ARG A 83 4.69 2.01 -20.98
CA ARG A 83 6.09 1.60 -20.92
C ARG A 83 6.44 0.98 -19.56
N GLU A 84 7.45 0.11 -19.57
CA GLU A 84 8.11 -0.37 -18.35
C GLU A 84 8.81 0.78 -17.63
N ASN A 85 8.80 0.75 -16.30
CA ASN A 85 9.52 1.69 -15.46
C ASN A 85 10.99 1.28 -15.38
N VAL A 86 11.89 2.11 -15.91
CA VAL A 86 13.34 1.82 -15.96
C VAL A 86 13.99 1.65 -14.59
N ASN A 87 13.39 2.21 -13.54
CA ASN A 87 13.89 2.09 -12.18
C ASN A 87 13.38 0.83 -11.48
N TRP A 88 12.32 0.21 -12.02
CA TRP A 88 11.63 -0.94 -11.44
C TRP A 88 11.36 -1.98 -12.53
N PRO A 89 12.37 -2.76 -12.92
CA PRO A 89 12.22 -3.78 -13.95
C PRO A 89 11.08 -4.75 -13.62
N GLY A 90 10.24 -5.05 -14.60
CA GLY A 90 9.02 -5.82 -14.43
C GLY A 90 7.80 -5.01 -14.00
N SER A 91 7.93 -3.72 -13.67
CA SER A 91 6.80 -2.83 -13.36
C SER A 91 6.43 -1.96 -14.56
N TYR A 92 5.15 -1.92 -14.91
CA TYR A 92 4.64 -1.21 -16.09
C TYR A 92 3.64 -0.14 -15.67
N TYR A 93 3.80 1.09 -16.17
CA TYR A 93 2.81 2.14 -15.95
C TYR A 93 1.45 1.74 -16.52
N VAL A 94 0.37 2.19 -15.87
CA VAL A 94 -1.01 1.97 -16.33
C VAL A 94 -1.66 3.29 -16.73
N ASP A 95 -2.47 3.28 -17.80
CA ASP A 95 -3.35 4.41 -18.11
C ASP A 95 -4.48 4.51 -17.06
N MET A 96 -4.25 5.32 -16.03
CA MET A 96 -5.22 5.54 -14.93
C MET A 96 -6.51 6.24 -15.35
N ARG A 97 -6.60 6.74 -16.59
CA ARG A 97 -7.86 7.29 -17.14
C ARG A 97 -8.80 6.18 -17.59
N SER A 98 -8.31 4.95 -17.72
CA SER A 98 -9.11 3.79 -18.06
C SER A 98 -10.13 3.52 -16.97
N ARG A 99 -11.42 3.53 -17.33
CA ARG A 99 -12.49 3.12 -16.43
C ARG A 99 -12.31 1.68 -15.94
N ALA A 100 -11.81 0.78 -16.80
CA ALA A 100 -11.56 -0.61 -16.43
C ALA A 100 -10.46 -0.74 -15.36
N TRP A 101 -9.49 0.18 -15.34
CA TRP A 101 -8.50 0.23 -14.26
C TRP A 101 -9.12 0.71 -12.96
N THR A 102 -9.86 1.82 -13.00
CA THR A 102 -10.55 2.35 -11.82
C THR A 102 -11.49 1.34 -11.17
N GLU A 103 -12.24 0.59 -11.97
CA GLU A 103 -13.14 -0.48 -11.49
C GLU A 103 -12.39 -1.70 -10.92
N ARG A 104 -11.11 -1.90 -11.29
CA ARG A 104 -10.29 -3.02 -10.78
C ARG A 104 -9.69 -2.73 -9.41
N VAL A 105 -9.41 -1.46 -9.11
CA VAL A 105 -8.70 -1.05 -7.87
C VAL A 105 -9.63 -0.59 -6.73
N ILE A 106 -10.94 -0.52 -6.98
CA ILE A 106 -12.00 -0.14 -6.01
C ILE A 106 -12.82 -1.39 -5.65
#